data_AF-A0AAV5JIV3-F1
#
_entry.id   AF-A0AAV5JIV3-F1
#
_cell.length_a   1.000
_cell.length_b   1.000
_cell.length_c   1.000
_cell.angle_alpha   90.00
_cell.angle_beta   90.00
_cell.angle_gamma   90.00
#
_symmetry.space_group_name_H-M   'P 1'
#
loop_
_entity.id
_entity.type
_entity.pdbx_description
1 polymer ?
#
loop_
_entity_poly.entity_id
_entity_poly.type
_entity_poly.pdbx_seq_one_letter_code
_entity_poly.pdbx_strand_id
1 'polypeptide(L)'
;MVDQAAKPLARPVRVWVLDATPGKVRAGGDGEDHPAELISFLSKLPKEVSSRQEIVKALVQGFSMDVARWVVTNLRPTGILGSSSSFSWVFDLDGIAEMYRSYEETNLWKFVENLPQGVHINFLKAERSLHQWALEDLQRIHAAELLASDEGGGVQMHVLEDAGHWVHADNPDGLFRILSSSFLGLRT
;
A
#
# COMPACT_ATOMS: atom_id res chain seq x y z
N MET A 1 -33.18 -26.62 -21.78
CA MET A 1 -32.15 -25.62 -21.39
C MET A 1 -31.41 -26.20 -20.22
N VAL A 2 -30.15 -26.57 -20.39
CA VAL A 2 -29.30 -27.03 -19.28
C VAL A 2 -28.86 -25.78 -18.54
N ASP A 3 -29.28 -25.66 -17.29
CA ASP A 3 -28.84 -24.60 -16.39
C ASP A 3 -27.35 -24.82 -16.12
N GLN A 4 -26.49 -24.10 -16.84
CA GLN A 4 -25.05 -24.13 -16.56
C GLN A 4 -24.86 -23.39 -15.24
N ALA A 5 -24.56 -24.15 -14.17
CA ALA A 5 -24.15 -23.59 -12.89
C ALA A 5 -23.04 -22.55 -13.13
N ALA A 6 -23.23 -21.33 -12.62
CA ALA A 6 -22.29 -20.24 -12.77
C ALA A 6 -20.90 -20.70 -12.29
N LYS A 7 -19.89 -20.52 -13.15
CA LYS A 7 -18.52 -20.91 -12.83
C LYS A 7 -18.07 -20.14 -11.57
N PRO A 8 -17.50 -20.82 -10.55
CA PRO A 8 -17.07 -20.14 -9.33
C PRO A 8 -16.02 -19.09 -9.66
N LEU A 9 -16.14 -17.91 -9.03
CA LEU A 9 -15.20 -16.82 -9.18
C LEU A 9 -13.81 -17.27 -8.75
N ALA A 10 -12.80 -16.81 -9.49
CA ALA A 10 -11.41 -16.95 -9.06
C ALA A 10 -11.20 -16.17 -7.76
N ARG A 11 -10.63 -16.83 -6.74
CA ARG A 11 -10.24 -16.17 -5.49
C ARG A 11 -9.01 -15.27 -5.74
N PRO A 12 -8.85 -14.16 -4.99
CA PRO A 12 -9.67 -13.72 -3.88
C PRO A 12 -10.94 -12.99 -4.32
N VAL A 13 -12.05 -13.27 -3.63
CA VAL A 13 -13.34 -12.58 -3.81
C VAL A 13 -13.55 -11.44 -2.81
N ARG A 14 -12.56 -11.18 -1.94
CA ARG A 14 -12.56 -10.09 -0.97
C ARG A 14 -11.20 -9.43 -0.92
N VAL A 15 -11.16 -8.11 -1.03
CA VAL A 15 -9.95 -7.29 -1.00
C VAL A 15 -10.13 -6.17 0.02
N TRP A 16 -9.05 -5.86 0.73
CA TRP A 16 -8.93 -4.68 1.59
C TRP A 16 -7.87 -3.75 1.01
N VAL A 17 -8.24 -2.49 0.79
CA VAL A 17 -7.35 -1.43 0.34
C VAL A 17 -7.15 -0.50 1.53
N LEU A 18 -5.92 -0.46 2.04
CA LEU A 18 -5.57 0.28 3.25
C LEU A 18 -4.96 1.63 2.88
N ASP A 19 -5.70 2.69 3.19
CA ASP A 19 -5.35 4.11 3.02
C ASP A 19 -4.75 4.46 1.65
N ALA A 20 -5.33 3.89 0.59
CA ALA A 20 -4.95 4.16 -0.79
C ALA A 20 -6.20 4.32 -1.68
N THR A 21 -6.11 5.18 -2.69
CA THR A 21 -7.17 5.38 -3.67
C THR A 21 -7.01 4.40 -4.85
N PRO A 22 -8.10 4.02 -5.56
CA PRO A 22 -8.01 3.12 -6.71
C PRO A 22 -7.61 3.83 -8.01
N GLY A 23 -7.47 5.16 -7.99
CA GLY A 23 -7.08 5.95 -9.14
C GLY A 23 -5.57 6.12 -9.26
N LYS A 24 -5.15 6.81 -10.32
CA LYS A 24 -3.76 7.25 -10.44
C LYS A 24 -3.41 8.17 -9.28
N VAL A 25 -2.20 8.01 -8.75
CA VAL A 25 -1.68 8.93 -7.74
C VAL A 25 -1.53 10.30 -8.40
N ARG A 26 -2.21 11.31 -7.84
CA ARG A 26 -2.07 12.69 -8.32
C ARG A 26 -0.70 13.20 -7.87
N ALA A 27 0.17 13.54 -8.82
CA ALA A 27 1.46 14.17 -8.51
C ALA A 27 1.23 15.59 -7.97
N GLY A 28 1.99 15.98 -6.95
CA GLY A 28 2.09 17.38 -6.52
C GLY A 28 1.49 17.75 -5.15
N GLY A 29 1.54 16.86 -4.16
CA GLY A 29 1.33 17.26 -2.77
C GLY A 29 2.66 17.44 -2.05
N ASP A 30 2.84 18.60 -1.41
CA ASP A 30 3.92 18.87 -0.44
C ASP A 30 3.71 18.07 0.87
N GLY A 31 3.46 16.75 0.75
CA GLY A 31 3.36 15.84 1.89
C GLY A 31 4.75 15.58 2.48
N GLU A 32 4.81 15.29 3.78
CA GLU A 32 6.07 15.01 4.49
C GLU A 32 6.82 13.78 3.95
N ASP A 33 6.11 12.87 3.27
CA ASP A 33 6.69 11.68 2.66
C ASP A 33 6.95 11.89 1.17
N HIS A 34 8.21 11.74 0.77
CA HIS A 34 8.66 11.78 -0.63
C HIS A 34 9.19 10.40 -1.12
N PRO A 35 8.34 9.35 -1.26
CA PRO A 35 8.80 8.01 -1.63
C PRO A 35 9.48 7.97 -3.00
N ALA A 36 8.97 8.71 -3.99
CA ALA A 36 9.55 8.80 -5.32
C ALA A 36 11.00 9.31 -5.29
N GLU A 37 11.24 10.37 -4.51
CA GLU A 37 12.58 10.96 -4.35
C GLU A 37 13.51 10.01 -3.59
N LEU A 38 13.01 9.35 -2.54
CA LEU A 38 13.77 8.35 -1.79
C LEU A 38 14.18 7.19 -2.68
N ILE A 39 13.25 6.61 -3.43
CA ILE A 39 13.52 5.52 -4.37
C ILE A 39 14.53 5.96 -5.43
N SER A 40 14.35 7.15 -6.00
CA SER A 40 15.30 7.74 -6.97
C SER A 40 16.69 7.92 -6.36
N PHE A 41 16.78 8.35 -5.10
CA PHE A 41 18.05 8.46 -4.39
C PHE A 41 18.70 7.09 -4.17
N LEU A 42 17.93 6.11 -3.69
CA LEU A 42 18.43 4.76 -3.42
C LEU A 42 18.90 4.05 -4.69
N SER A 43 18.24 4.27 -5.83
CA SER A 43 18.64 3.70 -7.13
C SER A 43 20.05 4.13 -7.60
N LYS A 44 20.57 5.25 -7.07
CA LYS A 44 21.92 5.76 -7.38
C LYS A 44 22.99 5.17 -6.48
N LEU A 45 22.61 4.47 -5.41
CA LEU A 45 23.55 3.84 -4.48
C LEU A 45 24.06 2.51 -5.04
N PRO A 46 25.29 2.10 -4.68
CA PRO A 46 25.79 0.80 -5.07
C PRO A 46 24.96 -0.35 -4.43
N LYS A 47 24.88 -1.48 -5.15
CA LYS A 47 24.17 -2.69 -4.66
C LYS A 47 24.83 -3.28 -3.41
N GLU A 48 26.12 -3.07 -3.26
CA GLU A 48 26.90 -3.40 -2.06
C GLU A 48 27.47 -2.12 -1.45
N VAL A 49 27.33 -1.99 -0.13
CA VAL A 49 27.77 -0.82 0.63
C VAL A 49 28.78 -1.23 1.71
N SER A 50 29.76 -0.38 1.96
CA SER A 50 30.81 -0.58 2.95
C SER A 50 30.36 -0.28 4.39
N SER A 51 29.42 0.64 4.57
CA SER A 51 29.03 1.12 5.89
C SER A 51 27.59 1.63 5.94
N ARG A 52 26.84 1.19 6.96
CA ARG A 52 25.51 1.76 7.24
C ARG A 52 25.59 3.24 7.58
N GLN A 53 26.65 3.67 8.26
CA GLN A 53 26.81 5.08 8.67
C GLN A 53 27.00 6.01 7.47
N GLU A 54 27.67 5.54 6.41
CA GLU A 54 27.84 6.31 5.18
C GLU A 54 26.50 6.53 4.48
N ILE A 55 25.64 5.50 4.44
CA ILE A 55 24.29 5.61 3.87
C ILE A 55 23.42 6.57 4.69
N VAL A 56 23.46 6.49 6.03
CA VAL A 56 22.76 7.45 6.88
C VAL A 56 23.22 8.88 6.60
N LYS A 57 24.54 9.12 6.53
CA LYS A 57 25.11 10.45 6.26
C LYS A 57 24.70 10.99 4.88
N ALA A 58 24.54 10.12 3.89
CA ALA A 58 24.10 10.51 2.56
C ALA A 58 22.59 10.87 2.56
N LEU A 59 21.75 10.08 3.23
CA LEU A 59 20.29 10.29 3.28
C LEU A 59 19.90 11.57 4.02
N VAL A 60 20.58 11.92 5.12
CA VAL A 60 20.24 13.12 5.91
C VAL A 60 20.47 14.45 5.19
N GLN A 61 21.03 14.43 3.97
CA GLN A 61 21.14 15.62 3.12
C GLN A 61 19.82 16.00 2.44
N GLY A 62 18.85 15.08 2.38
CA GLY A 62 17.53 15.32 1.77
C GLY A 62 16.35 14.69 2.52
N PHE A 63 16.60 13.85 3.53
CA PHE A 63 15.57 13.15 4.30
C PHE A 63 15.79 13.33 5.80
N SER A 64 14.75 13.04 6.60
CA SER A 64 14.86 13.09 8.06
C SER A 64 15.80 12.00 8.60
N MET A 65 16.33 12.22 9.80
CA MET A 65 17.17 11.23 10.49
C MET A 65 16.43 9.90 10.72
N ASP A 66 15.13 9.95 10.97
CA ASP A 66 14.33 8.75 11.23
C ASP A 66 14.12 7.93 9.96
N VAL A 67 13.87 8.58 8.82
CA VAL A 67 13.87 7.91 7.50
C VAL A 67 15.24 7.30 7.22
N ALA A 68 16.33 8.04 7.43
CA ALA A 68 17.67 7.54 7.18
C ALA A 68 18.00 6.28 8.03
N ARG A 69 17.62 6.28 9.30
CA ARG A 69 17.78 5.13 10.21
C ARG A 69 16.91 3.95 9.81
N TRP A 70 15.66 4.21 9.43
CA TRP A 70 14.73 3.18 8.96
C TRP A 70 15.25 2.51 7.67
N VAL A 71 15.70 3.28 6.69
CA VAL A 71 16.23 2.74 5.42
C VAL A 71 17.36 1.75 5.66
N VAL A 72 18.34 2.09 6.52
CA VAL A 72 19.49 1.20 6.75
C VAL A 72 19.15 -0.06 7.52
N THR A 73 17.93 -0.23 8.05
CA THR A 73 17.47 -1.54 8.59
C THR A 73 17.34 -2.60 7.49
N ASN A 74 17.18 -2.17 6.23
CA ASN A 74 17.06 -3.03 5.06
C ASN A 74 18.40 -3.47 4.46
N LEU A 75 19.50 -3.27 5.18
CA LEU A 75 20.82 -3.77 4.81
C LEU A 75 21.10 -5.08 5.56
N ARG A 76 21.63 -6.08 4.85
CA ARG A 76 22.12 -7.34 5.42
C ARG A 76 23.63 -7.47 5.24
N PRO A 77 24.40 -7.95 6.23
CA PRO A 77 25.83 -8.18 6.07
C PRO A 77 26.12 -9.17 4.94
N THR A 78 27.11 -8.83 4.10
CA THR A 78 27.70 -9.67 3.06
C THR A 78 29.13 -9.97 3.47
N GLY A 79 29.33 -11.11 4.13
CA GLY A 79 30.66 -11.56 4.58
C GLY A 79 30.60 -12.77 5.49
N ILE A 80 31.60 -13.64 5.36
CA ILE A 80 31.94 -14.68 6.33
C ILE A 80 32.86 -14.03 7.38
N LEU A 81 32.74 -14.44 8.65
CA LEU A 81 33.57 -13.97 9.77
C LEU A 81 35.05 -13.82 9.36
N GLY A 82 35.55 -12.59 9.29
CA GLY A 82 36.97 -12.27 9.05
C GLY A 82 37.29 -11.39 7.84
N SER A 83 36.35 -11.13 6.92
CA SER A 83 36.53 -10.13 5.84
C SER A 83 35.97 -8.76 6.24
N SER A 84 36.38 -7.69 5.54
CA SER A 84 35.76 -6.36 5.68
C SER A 84 34.24 -6.49 5.56
N SER A 85 33.50 -6.02 6.55
CA SER A 85 32.04 -6.13 6.59
C SER A 85 31.43 -5.28 5.47
N SER A 86 30.98 -5.91 4.40
CA SER A 86 30.14 -5.26 3.39
C SER A 86 28.67 -5.53 3.73
N PHE A 87 27.74 -4.78 3.14
CA PHE A 87 26.31 -5.02 3.24
C PHE A 87 25.66 -5.01 1.87
N SER A 88 24.62 -5.80 1.69
CA SER A 88 23.72 -5.73 0.52
C SER A 88 22.32 -5.32 0.94
N TRP A 89 21.56 -4.79 -0.01
CA TRP A 89 20.13 -4.54 0.18
C TRP A 89 19.35 -5.85 0.30
N VAL A 90 18.38 -5.88 1.21
CA VAL A 90 17.47 -7.03 1.39
C VAL A 90 16.49 -7.15 0.23
N PHE A 91 16.18 -6.05 -0.45
CA PHE A 91 15.28 -5.97 -1.59
C PHE A 91 16.00 -5.51 -2.86
N ASP A 92 15.34 -5.74 -3.99
CA ASP A 92 15.77 -5.25 -5.29
C ASP A 92 15.36 -3.77 -5.46
N LEU A 93 16.35 -2.89 -5.68
CA LEU A 93 16.12 -1.46 -5.83
C LEU A 93 15.38 -1.10 -7.11
N ASP A 94 15.65 -1.82 -8.20
CA ASP A 94 15.00 -1.62 -9.49
C ASP A 94 13.53 -2.08 -9.37
N GLY A 95 13.30 -3.20 -8.70
CA GLY A 95 11.98 -3.76 -8.43
C GLY A 95 11.10 -2.84 -7.58
N ILE A 96 11.63 -2.18 -6.55
CA ILE A 96 10.86 -1.18 -5.79
C ILE A 96 10.47 0.01 -6.67
N ALA A 97 11.38 0.48 -7.53
CA ALA A 97 11.08 1.57 -8.46
C ALA A 97 10.00 1.20 -9.47
N GLU A 98 10.02 -0.02 -10.00
CA GLU A 98 8.98 -0.55 -10.88
C GLU A 98 7.64 -0.71 -10.16
N MET A 99 7.64 -1.29 -8.95
CA MET A 99 6.42 -1.44 -8.14
C MET A 99 5.79 -0.09 -7.80
N TYR A 100 6.60 0.90 -7.42
CA TYR A 100 6.10 2.24 -7.09
C TYR A 100 5.52 2.94 -8.32
N ARG A 101 6.19 2.86 -9.47
CA ARG A 101 5.65 3.38 -10.73
C ARG A 101 4.33 2.71 -11.11
N SER A 102 4.25 1.40 -10.97
CA SER A 102 3.00 0.67 -11.21
C SER A 102 1.90 1.20 -10.30
N TYR A 103 2.18 1.39 -9.02
CA TYR A 103 1.22 1.98 -8.08
C TYR A 103 0.75 3.37 -8.52
N GLU A 104 1.64 4.27 -8.94
CA GLU A 104 1.29 5.62 -9.39
C GLU A 104 0.43 5.63 -10.67
N GLU A 105 0.73 4.75 -11.62
CA GLU A 105 0.12 4.74 -12.95
C GLU A 105 -1.18 3.91 -13.03
N THR A 106 -1.37 2.97 -12.10
CA THR A 106 -2.51 2.04 -12.14
C THR A 106 -3.81 2.80 -11.85
N ASN A 107 -4.79 2.62 -12.73
CA ASN A 107 -6.14 3.13 -12.53
C ASN A 107 -7.15 1.98 -12.53
N LEU A 108 -7.70 1.68 -11.37
CA LEU A 108 -8.66 0.60 -11.13
C LEU A 108 -10.10 1.09 -11.04
N TRP A 109 -10.38 2.37 -11.32
CA TRP A 109 -11.74 2.90 -11.20
C TRP A 109 -12.76 2.14 -12.04
N LYS A 110 -12.40 1.78 -13.28
CA LYS A 110 -13.27 0.98 -14.15
C LYS A 110 -13.67 -0.35 -13.50
N PHE A 111 -12.77 -0.95 -12.72
CA PHE A 111 -13.04 -2.19 -12.00
C PHE A 111 -13.92 -1.96 -10.76
N VAL A 112 -13.63 -0.92 -9.98
CA VAL A 112 -14.41 -0.55 -8.79
C VAL A 112 -15.86 -0.19 -9.15
N GLU A 113 -16.07 0.52 -10.26
CA GLU A 113 -17.39 0.95 -10.74
C GLU A 113 -18.16 -0.16 -11.47
N ASN A 114 -17.50 -1.26 -11.86
CA ASN A 114 -18.12 -2.39 -12.56
C ASN A 114 -17.72 -3.70 -11.86
N LEU A 115 -17.99 -3.77 -10.56
CA LEU A 115 -17.55 -4.86 -9.71
C LEU A 115 -18.28 -6.16 -10.09
N PRO A 116 -17.58 -7.27 -10.39
CA PRO A 116 -18.25 -8.54 -10.65
C PRO A 116 -19.06 -8.99 -9.43
N GLN A 117 -20.25 -9.54 -9.67
CA GLN A 117 -21.09 -10.14 -8.63
C GLN A 117 -20.27 -11.11 -7.77
N GLY A 118 -20.46 -11.05 -6.44
CA GLY A 118 -19.74 -11.89 -5.47
C GLY A 118 -18.33 -11.42 -5.11
N VAL A 119 -17.81 -10.35 -5.72
CA VAL A 119 -16.56 -9.70 -5.31
C VAL A 119 -16.85 -8.58 -4.30
N HIS A 120 -16.00 -8.45 -3.29
CA HIS A 120 -16.07 -7.42 -2.26
C HIS A 120 -14.77 -6.61 -2.18
N ILE A 121 -14.85 -5.29 -2.22
CA ILE A 121 -13.74 -4.37 -2.00
C ILE A 121 -14.06 -3.49 -0.80
N ASN A 122 -13.17 -3.51 0.19
CA ASN A 122 -13.26 -2.64 1.35
C ASN A 122 -12.15 -1.61 1.27
N PHE A 123 -12.52 -0.35 1.13
CA PHE A 123 -11.60 0.77 1.28
C PHE A 123 -11.57 1.20 2.74
N LEU A 124 -10.38 1.36 3.29
CA LEU A 124 -10.18 1.91 4.62
C LEU A 124 -9.38 3.20 4.48
N LYS A 125 -9.94 4.33 4.88
CA LYS A 125 -9.24 5.61 4.96
C LYS A 125 -8.84 5.89 6.40
N ALA A 126 -7.60 6.30 6.62
CA ALA A 126 -7.21 6.85 7.92
C ALA A 126 -7.78 8.27 8.07
N GLU A 127 -8.36 8.57 9.23
CA GLU A 127 -9.02 9.85 9.49
C GLU A 127 -8.07 11.02 9.26
N ARG A 128 -6.85 10.92 9.82
CA ARG A 128 -5.82 11.98 9.78
C ARG A 128 -4.82 11.80 8.66
N SER A 129 -5.08 10.89 7.72
CA SER A 129 -4.15 10.66 6.61
C SER A 129 -3.98 11.94 5.79
N LEU A 130 -2.72 12.33 5.59
CA LEU A 130 -2.31 13.35 4.63
C LEU A 130 -2.26 12.78 3.19
N HIS A 131 -2.50 11.47 3.03
CA HIS A 131 -2.65 10.84 1.74
C HIS A 131 -3.84 11.49 1.01
N GLN A 132 -3.64 11.90 -0.24
CA GLN A 132 -4.56 12.78 -0.95
C GLN A 132 -5.83 12.08 -1.44
N TRP A 133 -6.75 11.82 -0.52
CA TRP A 133 -8.11 11.41 -0.82
C TRP A 133 -8.87 12.61 -1.40
N ALA A 134 -8.96 12.71 -2.73
CA ALA A 134 -9.76 13.76 -3.34
C ALA A 134 -11.25 13.51 -3.08
N LEU A 135 -12.01 14.60 -2.97
CA LEU A 135 -13.46 14.54 -2.79
C LEU A 135 -14.14 13.70 -3.88
N GLU A 136 -13.66 13.80 -5.12
CA GLU A 136 -14.13 13.01 -6.25
C GLU A 136 -13.95 11.50 -6.03
N ASP A 137 -12.82 11.07 -5.47
CA ASP A 137 -12.56 9.65 -5.21
C ASP A 137 -13.51 9.13 -4.13
N LEU A 138 -13.74 9.90 -3.08
CA LEU A 138 -14.70 9.56 -2.03
C LEU A 138 -16.13 9.46 -2.57
N GLN A 139 -16.55 10.40 -3.43
CA GLN A 139 -17.86 10.39 -4.06
C GLN A 139 -18.06 9.16 -4.95
N ARG A 140 -17.03 8.77 -5.71
CA ARG A 140 -17.09 7.61 -6.60
C ARG A 140 -17.13 6.29 -5.84
N ILE A 141 -16.39 6.17 -4.74
CA ILE A 141 -16.48 4.99 -3.85
C ILE A 141 -17.87 4.88 -3.25
N HIS A 142 -18.44 6.00 -2.76
CA HIS A 142 -19.78 5.97 -2.19
C HIS A 142 -20.86 5.64 -3.24
N ALA A 143 -20.73 6.15 -4.46
CA ALA A 143 -21.61 5.76 -5.56
C ALA A 143 -21.51 4.25 -5.88
N ALA A 144 -20.30 3.69 -5.89
CA ALA A 144 -20.09 2.26 -6.10
C ALA A 144 -20.64 1.40 -4.95
N GLU A 145 -20.56 1.88 -3.70
CA GLU A 145 -21.14 1.24 -2.52
C GLU A 145 -22.66 1.14 -2.62
N LEU A 146 -23.34 2.21 -3.06
CA LEU A 146 -24.79 2.22 -3.28
C LEU A 146 -25.26 1.30 -4.41
N LEU A 147 -24.46 1.13 -5.47
CA LEU A 147 -24.79 0.23 -6.57
C LEU A 147 -24.57 -1.25 -6.19
N ALA A 148 -23.52 -1.53 -5.43
CA ALA A 148 -23.13 -2.90 -5.13
C ALA A 148 -24.09 -3.62 -4.16
N SER A 149 -24.81 -2.88 -3.31
CA SER A 149 -25.81 -3.46 -2.39
C SER A 149 -26.92 -4.24 -3.10
N ASP A 150 -27.21 -3.89 -4.36
CA ASP A 150 -28.30 -4.48 -5.13
C ASP A 150 -27.86 -5.71 -5.96
N GLU A 151 -26.55 -5.87 -6.23
CA GLU A 151 -26.03 -6.87 -7.18
C GLU A 151 -25.27 -8.04 -6.52
N GLY A 152 -25.23 -8.11 -5.19
CA GLY A 152 -24.58 -9.22 -4.46
C GLY A 152 -23.04 -9.23 -4.55
N GLY A 153 -22.43 -8.15 -5.02
CA GLY A 153 -21.04 -7.74 -4.73
C GLY A 153 -21.03 -6.69 -3.61
N GLY A 154 -19.89 -6.09 -3.31
CA GLY A 154 -19.88 -5.00 -2.32
C GLY A 154 -18.64 -4.13 -2.38
N VAL A 155 -18.79 -2.85 -2.72
CA VAL A 155 -17.81 -1.82 -2.35
C VAL A 155 -18.22 -1.25 -1.01
N GLN A 156 -17.30 -1.11 -0.07
CA GLN A 156 -17.56 -0.52 1.24
C GLN A 156 -16.46 0.45 1.63
N MET A 157 -16.84 1.55 2.25
CA MET A 157 -15.91 2.53 2.79
C MET A 157 -15.88 2.49 4.32
N HIS A 158 -14.68 2.40 4.88
CA HIS A 158 -14.41 2.42 6.32
C HIS A 158 -13.51 3.60 6.64
N VAL A 159 -13.69 4.17 7.84
CA VAL A 159 -12.80 5.19 8.39
C VAL A 159 -12.14 4.64 9.65
N LEU A 160 -10.80 4.72 9.70
CA LEU A 160 -10.03 4.41 10.90
C LEU A 160 -9.72 5.71 11.63
N GLU A 161 -10.42 5.92 12.74
CA GLU A 161 -10.24 7.07 13.64
C GLU A 161 -8.83 7.10 14.24
N ASP A 162 -8.32 8.32 14.49
CA ASP A 162 -7.05 8.58 15.16
C ASP A 162 -5.83 7.91 14.50
N ALA A 163 -5.87 7.63 13.19
CA ALA A 163 -4.76 7.04 12.44
C ALA A 163 -4.28 7.96 11.31
N GLY A 164 -2.96 7.95 11.08
CA GLY A 164 -2.33 8.47 9.86
C GLY A 164 -2.18 7.38 8.80
N HIS A 165 -1.31 7.61 7.80
CA HIS A 165 -1.16 6.70 6.67
C HIS A 165 -0.66 5.30 7.07
N TRP A 166 0.12 5.22 8.14
CA TRP A 166 0.69 3.97 8.65
C TRP A 166 -0.31 3.28 9.58
N VAL A 167 -1.50 2.97 9.05
CA VAL A 167 -2.67 2.50 9.82
C VAL A 167 -2.40 1.33 10.77
N HIS A 168 -1.46 0.45 10.41
CA HIS A 168 -1.08 -0.73 11.19
C HIS A 168 -0.16 -0.38 12.37
N ALA A 169 0.60 0.71 12.28
CA ALA A 169 1.43 1.23 13.36
C ALA A 169 0.64 2.22 14.24
N ASP A 170 -0.19 3.06 13.61
CA ASP A 170 -0.90 4.15 14.28
C ASP A 170 -2.08 3.65 15.12
N ASN A 171 -2.90 2.72 14.59
CA ASN A 171 -4.06 2.19 15.30
C ASN A 171 -4.32 0.71 14.96
N PRO A 172 -3.44 -0.21 15.41
CA PRO A 172 -3.55 -1.65 15.12
C PRO A 172 -4.84 -2.27 15.66
N ASP A 173 -5.31 -1.85 16.84
CA ASP A 173 -6.51 -2.38 17.47
C ASP A 173 -7.79 -1.97 16.73
N GLY A 174 -7.88 -0.70 16.33
CA GLY A 174 -8.97 -0.19 15.51
C GLY A 174 -9.00 -0.86 14.14
N LEU A 175 -7.83 -1.01 13.51
CA LEU A 175 -7.69 -1.74 12.25
C LEU A 175 -8.16 -3.18 12.40
N PHE A 176 -7.70 -3.90 13.43
CA PHE A 176 -8.11 -5.28 13.68
C PHE A 176 -9.63 -5.40 13.91
N ARG A 177 -10.23 -4.48 14.66
CA ARG A 177 -11.67 -4.46 14.90
C ARG A 177 -12.46 -4.36 13.60
N ILE A 178 -12.05 -3.50 12.67
CA ILE A 178 -12.70 -3.33 11.36
C ILE A 178 -12.52 -4.60 10.50
N LEU A 179 -11.30 -5.15 10.46
CA LEU A 179 -10.98 -6.31 9.61
C LEU A 179 -11.49 -7.65 10.19
N SER A 180 -11.81 -7.72 11.49
CA SER A 180 -12.10 -8.96 12.23
C SER A 180 -13.13 -9.86 11.57
N SER A 181 -14.20 -9.29 11.02
CA SER A 181 -15.27 -10.01 10.32
C SER A 181 -14.78 -10.76 9.07
N SER A 182 -13.66 -10.33 8.49
CA SER A 182 -13.07 -10.97 7.31
C SER A 182 -12.31 -12.25 7.64
N PHE A 183 -11.76 -12.36 8.85
CA PHE A 183 -11.03 -13.55 9.30
C PHE A 183 -11.94 -14.65 9.84
N LEU A 184 -13.15 -14.29 10.25
CA LEU A 184 -14.09 -15.20 10.90
C LEU A 184 -14.78 -16.18 9.96
N GLY A 185 -14.54 -16.11 8.65
CA GLY A 185 -14.94 -17.06 7.61
C GLY A 185 -16.36 -17.61 7.77
N LEU A 186 -17.31 -17.15 6.94
CA LEU A 186 -18.64 -17.76 6.76
C LEU A 186 -18.55 -19.28 6.98
N ARG A 187 -18.97 -19.74 8.17
CA ARG A 187 -19.06 -21.17 8.45
C ARG A 187 -20.10 -21.68 7.46
N THR A 188 -19.63 -22.46 6.48
CA THR A 188 -20.48 -23.28 5.62
C THR A 188 -21.30 -24.24 6.45
#